data_AF-A0A0F9JRQ8-F1
#
_entry.id   AF-A0A0F9JRQ8-F1
#
_cell.length_a   1.000
_cell.length_b   1.000
_cell.length_c   1.000
_cell.angle_alpha   90.00
_cell.angle_beta   90.00
_cell.angle_gamma   90.00
#
_symmetry.space_group_name_H-M   'P 1'
#
loop_
_entity.id
_entity.type
_entity.pdbx_description
1 polymer ?
#
loop_
_entity_poly.entity_id
_entity_poly.type
_entity_poly.pdbx_seq_one_letter_code
_entity_poly.pdbx_strand_id
1 'polypeptide(L)'
;MDEKLRYKEINKIDADMKFIKSQIDSFTILINNKEKIDANNFKDELETFISLIPAQGHLVKLNNDYQGKFFNITKFVKDTWDVGITTINLRR
;
A
#
# COMPACT_ATOMS: atom_id res chain seq x y z
N MET A 1 21.64 -13.08 33.30
CA MET A 1 20.59 -13.02 32.26
C MET A 1 20.48 -11.57 31.84
N ASP A 2 21.15 -11.17 30.76
CA ASP A 2 20.99 -9.82 30.21
C ASP A 2 20.38 -9.89 28.81
N GLU A 3 19.16 -10.41 28.81
CA GLU A 3 18.24 -10.49 27.67
C GLU A 3 17.58 -9.12 27.38
N LYS A 4 17.76 -8.14 28.28
CA LYS A 4 17.13 -6.81 28.21
C LYS A 4 17.72 -5.87 27.17
N LEU A 5 18.91 -6.15 26.63
CA LEU A 5 19.62 -5.23 25.73
C LEU A 5 19.44 -5.56 24.23
N ARG A 6 18.94 -6.74 23.87
CA ARG A 6 18.85 -7.15 22.44
C ARG A 6 17.51 -6.86 21.76
N TYR A 7 16.43 -6.63 22.49
CA TYR A 7 15.07 -6.62 21.90
C TYR A 7 14.33 -5.28 21.93
N LYS A 8 14.83 -4.26 22.63
CA LYS A 8 14.05 -3.02 22.83
C LYS A 8 14.25 -1.93 21.78
N GLU A 9 15.33 -1.98 21.00
CA GLU A 9 15.68 -0.87 20.10
C GLU A 9 16.09 -1.30 18.68
N ILE A 10 16.09 -2.60 18.38
CA ILE A 10 16.33 -3.06 17.01
C ILE A 10 15.04 -2.89 16.21
N ASN A 11 14.90 -1.69 15.65
CA ASN A 11 14.19 -1.36 14.42
C ASN A 11 12.66 -1.36 14.44
N LYS A 12 12.03 -0.43 15.16
CA LYS A 12 10.63 -0.04 14.84
C LYS A 12 10.48 0.31 13.36
N ILE A 13 11.45 1.01 12.77
CA ILE A 13 11.42 1.40 11.34
C ILE A 13 11.56 0.19 10.39
N ASP A 14 12.47 -0.77 10.61
CA ASP A 14 12.55 -1.95 9.71
C ASP A 14 11.41 -2.94 9.93
N ALA A 15 10.91 -3.07 11.16
CA ALA A 15 9.69 -3.83 11.43
C ALA A 15 8.50 -3.24 10.68
N ASP A 16 8.36 -1.90 10.69
CA ASP A 16 7.36 -1.17 9.91
C ASP A 16 7.54 -1.40 8.40
N MET A 17 8.77 -1.36 7.88
CA MET A 17 9.00 -1.56 6.44
C MET A 17 8.78 -3.00 5.98
N LYS A 18 9.11 -4.00 6.80
CA LYS A 18 8.81 -5.41 6.49
C LYS A 18 7.29 -5.64 6.48
N PHE A 19 6.58 -5.05 7.44
CA PHE A 19 5.13 -5.09 7.50
C PHE A 19 4.51 -4.43 6.26
N ILE A 20 4.95 -3.21 5.89
CA ILE A 20 4.46 -2.50 4.70
C ILE A 20 4.68 -3.33 3.43
N LYS A 21 5.88 -3.89 3.24
CA LYS A 21 6.17 -4.76 2.10
C LYS A 21 5.23 -5.98 2.06
N SER A 22 5.00 -6.62 3.20
CA SER A 22 4.05 -7.72 3.31
C SER A 22 2.63 -7.30 2.94
N GLN A 23 2.18 -6.12 3.38
CA GLN A 23 0.85 -5.60 3.01
C GLN A 23 0.76 -5.30 1.51
N ILE A 24 1.82 -4.73 0.90
CA ILE A 24 1.88 -4.52 -0.56
C ILE A 24 1.75 -5.86 -1.29
N ASP A 25 2.46 -6.89 -0.87
CA ASP A 25 2.38 -8.21 -1.51
C ASP A 25 0.97 -8.81 -1.35
N SER A 26 0.38 -8.73 -0.15
CA SER A 26 -1.00 -9.19 0.09
C SER A 26 -2.03 -8.48 -0.80
N PHE A 27 -1.98 -7.14 -0.89
CA PHE A 27 -2.88 -6.38 -1.75
C PHE A 27 -2.61 -6.62 -3.24
N THR A 28 -1.35 -6.83 -3.63
CA THR A 28 -1.01 -7.20 -5.01
C THR A 28 -1.64 -8.55 -5.38
N ILE A 29 -1.56 -9.55 -4.49
CA ILE A 29 -2.20 -10.85 -4.70
C ILE A 29 -3.72 -10.70 -4.80
N LEU A 30 -4.32 -9.90 -3.91
CA LEU A 30 -5.76 -9.63 -3.93
C LEU A 30 -6.19 -9.04 -5.28
N ILE A 31 -5.50 -8.01 -5.76
CA ILE A 31 -5.82 -7.34 -7.04
C ILE A 31 -5.63 -8.29 -8.23
N ASN A 32 -4.59 -9.12 -8.20
CA ASN A 32 -4.34 -10.12 -9.24
C ASN A 32 -5.40 -11.24 -9.24
N ASN A 33 -6.12 -11.44 -8.14
CA ASN A 33 -7.20 -12.41 -7.99
C ASN A 33 -8.58 -11.76 -7.87
N LYS A 34 -8.74 -10.50 -8.28
CA LYS A 34 -9.99 -9.74 -8.20
C LYS A 34 -11.21 -10.39 -8.90
N GLU A 35 -10.97 -11.31 -9.84
CA GLU A 35 -12.05 -12.07 -10.48
C GLU A 35 -12.62 -13.17 -9.58
N LYS A 36 -11.87 -13.57 -8.54
CA LYS A 36 -12.24 -14.60 -7.57
C LYS A 36 -12.54 -14.04 -6.18
N ILE A 37 -12.01 -12.85 -5.88
CA ILE A 37 -12.11 -12.18 -4.59
C ILE A 37 -12.84 -10.86 -4.81
N ASP A 38 -13.96 -10.66 -4.11
CA ASP A 38 -14.68 -9.39 -4.15
C ASP A 38 -13.85 -8.30 -3.48
N ALA A 39 -13.21 -7.47 -4.30
CA ALA A 39 -12.36 -6.38 -3.85
C ALA A 39 -13.14 -5.32 -3.05
N ASN A 40 -14.47 -5.22 -3.21
CA ASN A 40 -15.28 -4.25 -2.46
C ASN A 40 -15.21 -4.48 -0.95
N ASN A 41 -15.02 -5.73 -0.52
CA ASN A 41 -14.85 -6.07 0.90
C ASN A 41 -13.56 -5.53 1.52
N PHE A 42 -12.63 -5.02 0.69
CA PHE A 42 -11.34 -4.50 1.11
C PHE A 42 -11.14 -3.05 0.70
N LYS A 43 -12.21 -2.37 0.29
CA LYS A 43 -12.17 -1.01 -0.22
C LYS A 43 -11.56 -0.05 0.82
N ASP A 44 -12.13 -0.06 2.03
CA ASP A 44 -11.72 0.87 3.10
C ASP A 44 -10.27 0.62 3.53
N GLU A 45 -9.85 -0.65 3.60
CA GLU A 45 -8.48 -1.03 3.89
C GLU A 45 -7.51 -0.58 2.80
N LEU A 46 -7.87 -0.74 1.53
CA LEU A 46 -7.07 -0.31 0.39
C LEU A 46 -6.94 1.22 0.33
N GLU A 47 -8.05 1.95 0.49
CA GLU A 47 -8.06 3.42 0.53
C GLU A 47 -7.22 3.97 1.69
N THR A 48 -7.40 3.39 2.88
CA THR A 48 -6.62 3.75 4.07
C THR A 48 -5.13 3.49 3.84
N PHE A 49 -4.79 2.32 3.28
CA PHE A 49 -3.42 1.94 3.00
C PHE A 49 -2.74 2.89 2.02
N ILE A 50 -3.37 3.22 0.88
CA ILE A 50 -2.77 4.12 -0.11
C ILE A 50 -2.62 5.55 0.42
N SER A 51 -3.44 5.97 1.39
CA SER A 51 -3.33 7.28 2.03
C SER A 51 -2.22 7.32 3.09
N LEU A 52 -2.07 6.26 3.89
CA LEU A 52 -1.11 6.22 5.01
C LEU A 52 0.35 6.14 4.55
N ILE A 53 0.64 5.34 3.53
CA ILE A 53 2.02 5.06 3.11
C ILE A 53 2.79 6.32 2.63
N PRO A 54 2.20 7.22 1.82
CA PRO A 54 2.83 8.49 1.46
C PRO A 54 2.86 9.47 2.64
N ALA A 55 1.78 9.57 3.43
CA ALA A 55 1.66 10.52 4.53
C ALA A 55 2.73 10.30 5.63
N GLN A 56 3.13 9.05 5.86
CA GLN A 56 4.17 8.69 6.81
C GLN A 56 5.58 8.68 6.19
N GLY A 57 5.73 9.05 4.92
CA GLY A 57 7.02 9.07 4.23
C GLY A 57 7.63 7.68 4.03
N HIS A 58 6.82 6.61 4.06
CA HIS A 58 7.31 5.25 3.87
C HIS A 58 7.53 4.90 2.40
N LEU A 59 6.83 5.57 1.47
CA LEU A 59 6.96 5.32 0.03
C LEU A 59 8.41 5.50 -0.47
N VAL A 60 9.08 6.57 -0.06
CA VAL A 60 10.47 6.87 -0.46
C VAL A 60 11.50 5.89 0.11
N LYS A 61 11.11 5.12 1.14
CA LYS A 61 11.94 4.08 1.77
C LYS A 61 11.77 2.71 1.12
N LEU A 62 10.77 2.54 0.25
CA LEU A 62 10.60 1.32 -0.54
C LEU A 62 11.60 1.29 -1.70
N ASN A 63 12.01 0.09 -2.10
CA ASN A 63 12.77 -0.06 -3.34
C ASN A 63 11.85 0.13 -4.56
N ASN A 64 12.43 0.27 -5.75
CA ASN A 64 11.68 0.53 -6.98
C ASN A 64 10.61 -0.53 -7.30
N ASP A 65 10.84 -1.80 -6.95
CA ASP A 65 9.87 -2.89 -7.14
C ASP A 65 8.62 -2.67 -6.28
N TYR A 66 8.79 -2.47 -4.97
CA TYR A 66 7.68 -2.24 -4.06
C TYR A 66 6.99 -0.90 -4.30
N GLN A 67 7.72 0.13 -4.75
CA GLN A 67 7.10 1.37 -5.22
C GLN A 67 6.20 1.10 -6.43
N GLY A 68 6.66 0.33 -7.42
CA GLY A 68 5.88 -0.05 -8.58
C GLY A 68 4.60 -0.82 -8.21
N LYS A 69 4.72 -1.82 -7.32
CA LYS A 69 3.56 -2.55 -6.78
C LYS A 69 2.58 -1.61 -6.06
N PHE A 70 3.07 -0.70 -5.23
CA PHE A 70 2.24 0.29 -4.53
C PHE A 70 1.50 1.21 -5.52
N PHE A 71 2.15 1.67 -6.59
CA PHE A 71 1.50 2.46 -7.62
C PHE A 71 0.43 1.67 -8.38
N ASN A 72 0.66 0.39 -8.65
CA ASN A 72 -0.35 -0.48 -9.24
C ASN A 72 -1.57 -0.65 -8.34
N ILE A 73 -1.37 -0.81 -7.02
CA ILE A 73 -2.45 -0.82 -6.03
C ILE A 73 -3.23 0.50 -6.07
N THR A 74 -2.53 1.62 -6.01
CA THR A 74 -3.14 2.96 -6.05
C THR A 74 -3.95 3.17 -7.33
N LYS A 75 -3.42 2.74 -8.48
CA LYS A 75 -4.11 2.81 -9.76
C LYS A 75 -5.36 1.94 -9.76
N PHE A 76 -5.28 0.71 -9.25
CA PHE A 76 -6.43 -0.17 -9.16
C PHE A 76 -7.56 0.43 -8.32
N VAL A 77 -7.25 0.99 -7.14
CA VAL A 77 -8.22 1.66 -6.26
C VAL A 77 -8.93 2.78 -7.02
N LYS A 78 -8.16 3.61 -7.73
CA LYS A 78 -8.70 4.71 -8.54
C LYS A 78 -9.57 4.23 -9.69
N ASP A 79 -9.08 3.28 -10.49
CA ASP A 79 -9.81 2.76 -11.64
C ASP A 79 -11.12 2.04 -11.22
N THR A 80 -11.16 1.47 -10.01
CA THR A 80 -12.30 0.67 -9.52
C THR A 80 -13.35 1.49 -8.77
N TRP A 81 -12.92 2.41 -7.90
CA TRP A 81 -13.83 3.15 -7.00
C TRP A 81 -13.80 4.66 -7.18
N ASP A 82 -12.76 5.21 -7.78
CA ASP A 82 -12.65 6.64 -8.09
C ASP A 82 -13.24 6.96 -9.48
N VAL A 83 -14.36 6.29 -9.82
CA VAL A 83 -15.23 6.64 -10.96
C VAL A 83 -16.00 7.91 -10.59
N GLY A 84 -15.27 9.00 -10.36
CA GLY A 84 -15.76 10.20 -9.69
C GLY A 84 -14.97 11.49 -9.96
N ILE A 85 -13.94 11.48 -10.81
CA ILE A 85 -13.46 12.71 -11.46
C ILE A 85 -13.69 12.60 -12.95
N THR A 86 -14.80 13.21 -13.36
CA THR A 86 -15.11 13.65 -14.71
C THR A 86 -13.83 14.03 -15.45
N THR A 87 -13.65 13.47 -16.63
CA THR A 87 -12.77 13.98 -17.66
C THR A 87 -13.08 15.47 -17.87
N ILE A 88 -12.39 16.36 -17.15
CA ILE A 88 -12.35 17.76 -17.53
C ILE A 88 -11.41 17.79 -18.73
N ASN A 89 -12.03 17.78 -19.91
CA ASN A 89 -11.41 18.19 -21.15
C ASN A 89 -10.58 19.47 -20.91
N LEU A 90 -9.25 19.34 -20.82
CA LEU A 90 -8.36 20.45 -21.11
C LEU A 90 -8.18 20.50 -22.63
N ARG A 91 -9.25 20.93 -23.31
CA ARG A 91 -9.08 21.69 -24.54
C ARG A 91 -8.71 23.12 -24.13
N ARG A 92 -7.45 23.48 -24.25
CA ARG A 92 -6.99 24.78 -24.76
C ARG A 92 -5.62 24.62 -25.39
#